data_AF-A0A357D014-F1
#
_entry.id   AF-A0A357D014-F1
#
_cell.length_a   1.000
_cell.length_b   1.000
_cell.length_c   1.000
_cell.angle_alpha   90.00
_cell.angle_beta   90.00
_cell.angle_gamma   90.00
#
_symmetry.space_group_name_H-M   'P 1'
#
loop_
_entity.id
_entity.type
_entity.pdbx_description
1 polymer ?
#
loop_
_entity_poly.entity_id
_entity_poly.type
_entity_poly.pdbx_seq_one_letter_code
_entity_poly.pdbx_strand_id
1 'polypeptide(L)'
;MQPTKFKEQNITFTKPASMTDEQCSSLPAYRDDREIISCWKMTWKERIKVLFIGKIWFSVYGTSQPPICLSVDTFFAKAGSKNG
;
A
#
# COMPACT_ATOMS: atom_id res chain seq x y z
N MET A 1 2.15 -8.56 5.90
CA MET A 1 1.02 -8.09 5.08
C MET A 1 1.47 -8.12 3.63
N GLN A 2 0.58 -8.34 2.67
CA GLN A 2 0.95 -8.51 1.26
C GLN A 2 0.35 -7.41 0.40
N PRO A 3 1.11 -6.84 -0.56
CA PRO A 3 0.56 -5.95 -1.56
C PRO A 3 -0.60 -6.62 -2.30
N THR A 4 -1.67 -5.88 -2.57
CA THR A 4 -2.88 -6.42 -3.18
C THR A 4 -3.36 -5.50 -4.29
N LYS A 5 -3.82 -6.10 -5.40
CA LYS A 5 -4.41 -5.36 -6.51
C LYS A 5 -5.73 -4.73 -6.07
N PHE A 6 -6.00 -3.54 -6.57
CA PHE A 6 -7.24 -2.80 -6.34
C PHE A 6 -7.70 -2.14 -7.65
N LYS A 7 -8.95 -1.68 -7.68
CA LYS A 7 -9.64 -1.28 -8.92
C LYS A 7 -8.94 -0.11 -9.62
N GLU A 8 -8.47 0.86 -8.86
CA GLU A 8 -7.86 2.10 -9.36
C GLU A 8 -6.37 1.92 -9.71
N GLN A 9 -5.78 0.73 -9.53
CA GLN A 9 -4.39 0.46 -9.86
C GLN A 9 -4.07 0.83 -11.32
N ASN A 10 -3.01 1.62 -11.54
CA ASN A 10 -2.54 2.03 -12.87
C ASN A 10 -1.06 1.73 -13.13
N ILE A 11 -0.31 1.30 -12.11
CA ILE A 11 1.12 0.96 -12.23
C ILE A 11 1.47 -0.25 -11.36
N THR A 12 2.55 -0.93 -11.72
CA THR A 12 3.21 -1.92 -10.85
C THR A 12 4.67 -1.53 -10.74
N PHE A 13 5.14 -1.17 -9.55
CA PHE A 13 6.56 -0.97 -9.31
C PHE A 13 7.23 -2.34 -9.18
N THR A 14 8.20 -2.61 -10.05
CA THR A 14 9.02 -3.80 -9.95
C THR A 14 10.20 -3.54 -9.03
N LYS A 15 10.70 -4.58 -8.40
CA LYS A 15 11.94 -4.53 -7.63
C LYS A 15 13.13 -4.04 -8.46
N PRO A 16 14.16 -3.47 -7.82
CA PRO A 16 15.46 -3.27 -8.46
C PRO A 16 16.05 -4.60 -8.97
N ALA A 17 16.77 -4.56 -10.09
CA ALA A 17 17.34 -5.76 -10.71
C ALA A 17 18.31 -6.52 -9.79
N SER A 18 18.89 -5.85 -8.79
CA SER A 18 19.82 -6.43 -7.82
C SER A 18 19.15 -7.16 -6.65
N MET A 19 17.82 -7.14 -6.53
CA MET A 19 17.09 -7.73 -5.41
C MET A 19 16.31 -8.99 -5.81
N THR A 20 16.15 -9.93 -4.88
CA THR A 20 15.23 -11.07 -5.04
C THR A 20 13.79 -10.67 -4.68
N ASP A 21 12.80 -11.50 -5.05
CA ASP A 21 11.39 -11.22 -4.75
C ASP A 21 11.10 -11.30 -3.24
N GLU A 22 11.90 -12.07 -2.50
CA GLU A 22 11.85 -12.17 -1.05
C GLU A 22 12.35 -10.89 -0.38
N GLN A 23 13.28 -10.18 -1.02
CA GLN A 23 13.83 -8.92 -0.51
C GLN A 23 12.95 -7.73 -0.89
N CYS A 24 12.40 -7.73 -2.10
CA CYS A 24 11.51 -6.69 -2.59
C CYS A 24 10.53 -7.31 -3.59
N SER A 25 9.26 -7.40 -3.20
CA SER A 25 8.22 -7.89 -4.09
C SER A 25 7.66 -6.75 -4.95
N SER A 26 7.02 -7.13 -6.07
CA SER A 26 6.36 -6.16 -6.93
C SER A 26 5.19 -5.47 -6.21
N LEU A 27 5.09 -4.15 -6.37
CA LEU A 27 4.10 -3.32 -5.68
C LEU A 27 3.04 -2.79 -6.67
N PRO A 28 1.83 -3.37 -6.70
CA PRO A 28 0.70 -2.76 -7.39
C PRO A 28 0.33 -1.44 -6.73
N ALA A 29 0.20 -0.39 -7.53
CA ALA A 29 -0.09 0.95 -7.04
C ALA A 29 -0.92 1.77 -8.03
N TYR A 30 -1.49 2.85 -7.51
CA TYR A 30 -1.98 3.99 -8.26
C TYR A 30 -0.95 5.11 -8.10
N ARG A 31 -0.64 5.80 -9.19
CA ARG A 31 0.22 6.97 -9.19
C ARG A 31 -0.40 8.07 -10.04
N ASP A 32 -0.38 9.28 -9.52
CA ASP A 32 -0.56 10.52 -10.28
C ASP A 32 0.54 11.53 -9.93
N ASP A 33 0.31 12.80 -10.26
CA ASP A 33 1.26 13.90 -10.01
C ASP A 33 1.34 14.30 -8.53
N ARG A 34 0.45 13.80 -7.67
CA ARG A 34 0.37 14.19 -6.25
C ARG A 34 0.81 13.08 -5.32
N GLU A 35 0.36 11.84 -5.55
CA GLU A 35 0.56 10.76 -4.61
C GLU A 35 0.75 9.38 -5.26
N ILE A 36 1.26 8.46 -4.45
CA ILE A 36 1.38 7.05 -4.78
C ILE A 36 0.59 6.28 -3.73
N ILE A 37 -0.45 5.58 -4.15
CA ILE A 37 -1.32 4.80 -3.28
C ILE A 37 -1.05 3.32 -3.53
N SER A 38 -0.79 2.57 -2.46
CA SER A 38 -0.70 1.11 -2.49
C SER A 38 -1.61 0.50 -1.44
N CYS A 39 -2.18 -0.66 -1.75
CA CYS A 39 -3.09 -1.37 -0.85
C CYS A 39 -2.44 -2.64 -0.31
N TRP A 40 -2.57 -2.85 1.00
CA TRP A 40 -1.95 -3.96 1.71
C TRP A 40 -3.00 -4.78 2.44
N LYS A 41 -3.00 -6.08 2.18
CA LYS A 41 -3.89 -7.02 2.86
C LYS A 41 -3.12 -7.76 3.96
N MET A 42 -3.57 -7.59 5.20
CA MET A 42 -3.11 -8.40 6.32
C MET A 42 -3.66 -9.82 6.21
N THR A 43 -2.81 -10.79 6.49
CA THR A 43 -3.22 -12.18 6.72
C THR A 43 -4.04 -12.30 8.01
N TRP A 44 -4.76 -13.41 8.19
CA TRP A 44 -5.53 -13.64 9.43
C TRP A 44 -4.67 -13.57 10.70
N LYS A 45 -3.46 -14.16 10.69
CA LYS A 45 -2.53 -14.10 11.83
C LYS A 45 -2.09 -12.67 12.15
N GLU A 46 -1.85 -11.86 11.13
CA GLU A 46 -1.44 -10.46 11.29
C GLU A 46 -2.56 -9.57 11.79
N ARG A 47 -3.81 -9.79 11.34
CA ARG A 47 -4.98 -9.09 11.85
C ARG A 47 -5.12 -9.28 13.37
N ILE A 48 -4.95 -10.51 13.85
CA ILE A 48 -4.96 -10.82 15.28
C ILE A 48 -3.82 -10.09 16.00
N LYS A 49 -2.60 -10.14 15.45
CA LYS A 49 -1.44 -9.45 16.04
C LYS A 49 -1.65 -7.93 16.13
N VAL A 50 -2.21 -7.32 15.09
CA VAL A 50 -2.50 -5.88 15.06
C VAL A 50 -3.67 -5.54 15.99
N LEU A 51 -4.69 -6.39 16.11
CA LEU A 51 -5.79 -6.18 17.05
C LEU A 51 -5.30 -6.03 18.50
N PHE A 52 -4.30 -6.84 18.90
CA PHE A 52 -3.79 -6.83 20.28
C PHE A 52 -2.62 -5.87 20.51
N ILE A 53 -1.75 -5.66 19.51
CA ILE A 53 -0.53 -4.85 19.66
C ILE A 53 -0.72 -3.44 19.09
N GLY A 54 -1.57 -3.27 18.08
CA GLY A 54 -1.85 -1.98 17.44
C GLY A 54 -0.68 -1.38 16.67
N LYS A 55 0.39 -2.15 16.40
CA LYS A 55 1.62 -1.64 15.77
C LYS A 55 1.80 -2.17 14.35
N ILE A 56 2.09 -1.24 13.45
CA ILE A 56 2.52 -1.51 12.09
C ILE A 56 3.90 -0.88 11.91
N TRP A 57 4.80 -1.61 11.29
CA TRP A 57 6.12 -1.11 10.90
C TRP A 57 6.11 -0.93 9.39
N PHE A 58 6.54 0.24 8.94
CA PHE A 58 6.67 0.59 7.53
C PHE A 58 8.09 1.05 7.26
N SER A 59 8.69 0.55 6.18
CA SER A 59 10.05 0.87 5.77
C SER A 59 10.06 1.11 4.28
N VAL A 60 10.70 2.20 3.85
CA VAL A 60 10.91 2.54 2.44
C VAL A 60 12.40 2.42 2.15
N TYR A 61 12.75 1.68 1.12
CA TYR A 61 14.14 1.58 0.68
C TYR A 61 14.55 2.83 -0.10
N GLY A 62 15.42 3.66 0.48
CA GLY A 62 15.88 4.90 -0.14
C GLY A 62 16.52 5.85 0.87
N THR A 63 17.05 6.97 0.38
CA THR A 63 17.70 8.01 1.22
C THR A 63 16.75 9.14 1.61
N SER A 64 15.57 9.21 0.99
CA SER A 64 14.52 10.17 1.33
C SER A 64 13.15 9.50 1.26
N GLN A 65 12.24 9.96 2.11
CA GLN A 65 10.87 9.48 2.19
C GLN A 65 9.94 10.69 2.07
N PRO A 66 9.01 10.71 1.10
CA PRO A 66 7.98 11.74 1.04
C PRO A 66 7.03 11.61 2.24
N PRO A 67 6.17 12.61 2.51
CA PRO A 67 5.12 12.48 3.52
C PRO A 67 4.28 11.22 3.29
N ILE A 68 4.01 10.48 4.36
CA ILE A 68 3.23 9.25 4.32
C ILE A 68 1.91 9.38 5.08
N CYS A 69 0.86 8.79 4.52
CA CYS A 69 -0.42 8.60 5.18
C CYS A 69 -0.77 7.11 5.17
N LEU A 70 -1.24 6.60 6.31
CA LEU A 70 -1.75 5.24 6.45
C LEU A 70 -3.22 5.31 6.87
N SER A 71 -4.07 4.59 6.16
CA SER A 71 -5.50 4.50 6.46
C SER A 71 -5.95 3.04 6.41
N VAL A 72 -6.95 2.72 7.23
CA VAL A 72 -7.67 1.43 7.15
C VAL A 72 -8.77 1.47 6.10
N ASP A 73 -9.19 2.68 5.71
CA ASP A 73 -10.17 2.95 4.66
C ASP A 73 -9.49 3.27 3.33
N THR A 74 -10.22 3.07 2.24
CA THR A 74 -9.76 3.48 0.91
C THR A 74 -9.66 5.00 0.80
N PHE A 75 -8.62 5.50 0.12
CA PHE A 75 -8.50 6.91 -0.25
C PHE A 75 -9.39 7.29 -1.44
N PHE A 76 -9.86 6.29 -2.20
CA PHE A 76 -10.73 6.51 -3.33
C PHE A 76 -12.19 6.65 -2.89
N ALA A 77 -12.82 7.75 -3.30
CA ALA A 77 -14.26 7.94 -3.12
C ALA A 77 -15.03 6.83 -3.86
N LYS A 78 -16.12 6.34 -3.24
CA LYS A 78 -17.06 5.48 -3.96
C LYS A 78 -17.65 6.29 -5.12
N ALA A 79 -17.51 5.80 -6.34
CA ALA A 79 -18.23 6.33 -7.50
C ALA A 79 -19.74 6.21 -7.23
N GLY A 80 -20.37 7.28 -6.72
CA GLY A 80 -21.79 7.26 -6.38
C GLY A 80 -22.33 8.32 -5.41
N SER A 81 -21.52 9.11 -4.70
CA SER A 81 -22.08 10.22 -3.91
C SER A 81 -22.21 11.47 -4.77
N LYS A 82 -23.23 11.50 -5.64
CA LYS A 82 -23.81 12.79 -6.06
C LYS A 82 -24.57 13.33 -4.85
N ASN A 83 -24.03 14.35 -4.19
CA ASN A 83 -24.84 15.15 -3.28
C ASN A 83 -25.46 16.26 -4.13
N GLY A 84 -26.79 16.21 -4.25
CA GLY A 84 -27.60 17.29 -4.79
C GLY A 84 -27.80 18.42 -3.79
#